data_AF-A0A9D9Q2V8-F1
#
_entry.id   AF-A0A9D9Q2V8-F1
#
_cell.length_a   1.000
_cell.length_b   1.000
_cell.length_c   1.000
_cell.angle_alpha   90.00
_cell.angle_beta   90.00
_cell.angle_gamma   90.00
#
_symmetry.space_group_name_H-M   'P 1'
#
loop_
_entity.id
_entity.type
_entity.pdbx_description
1 polymer ?
#
loop_
_entity_poly.entity_id
_entity_poly.type
_entity_poly.pdbx_seq_one_letter_code
_entity_poly.pdbx_strand_id
1 'polypeptide(L)'
;DPYFTLSSEESDMVSAVSEAFDRVILLLNTGAMIDTSWFASNEKISAAMMIWQGGMEGALAAAELLIGLATPSGKLVDTCAKSLYDYPSTEGFHESEDFVKYTEDIFVGYRYFETVPSARDKVVYPFGYGLSYTEFEYSDIKATEFDGKISVSLTVKNVGSFAGKEIVEVYYSAPRGKITKPAIELSAFAKTASLAPGEAERVTMSFEVADMASYDDEGAVCRSAWVLEAGEYKVFVGKSARELTYTGYSYLQPESAATEVLTELCAPERLDRRMLESGEYRELKTGRVERKHYSPEYLSVENTDPEARKSSFVDVLSGKITLDGFIDTLSGEEMARLLFACPSFSSANTGGIGNIRNRGIPAFMTADGPAGVRFARSTGISTTAFPVETMLACTWNTDLLFKIGKAAALECKENNIYIWLAPALNIHRSPLCGRNFEYFSEDPFISGVMAAAIIEGVQSEGIAATPKHFACNNKETNRKESDSILSERALREIYIRGFEILVKRAHPKLIMTSYNLINGMRSSESGELLTGILRREWGYEGLVITDWTNNADHYLELLAGNDVRMPNYARNPLLEKFKAGEVSREE
;
A
#
# COMPACT_ATOMS: atom_id res chain seq x y z
N ASP A 1 1.17 -21.79 15.74
CA ASP A 1 2.18 -20.72 15.81
C ASP A 1 1.83 -19.86 17.02
N PRO A 2 2.73 -19.69 18.00
CA PRO A 2 2.42 -19.02 19.26
C PRO A 2 2.07 -17.53 19.13
N TYR A 3 2.28 -16.91 17.97
CA TYR A 3 1.94 -15.51 17.70
C TYR A 3 0.62 -15.37 16.92
N PHE A 4 0.15 -16.44 16.27
CA PHE A 4 -1.11 -16.44 15.52
C PHE A 4 -2.28 -17.06 16.30
N THR A 5 -1.99 -18.05 17.16
CA THR A 5 -3.01 -18.75 17.97
C THR A 5 -2.95 -18.31 19.42
N LEU A 6 -4.03 -18.52 20.17
CA LEU A 6 -4.03 -18.32 21.63
C LEU A 6 -2.92 -19.14 22.31
N SER A 7 -2.38 -18.57 23.38
CA SER A 7 -1.61 -19.30 24.38
C SER A 7 -2.49 -20.28 25.17
N SER A 8 -1.85 -21.22 25.88
CA SER A 8 -2.54 -22.12 26.81
C SER A 8 -3.33 -21.34 27.87
N GLU A 9 -2.74 -20.30 28.42
CA GLU A 9 -3.30 -19.47 29.47
C GLU A 9 -4.53 -18.68 28.98
N GLU A 10 -4.47 -18.14 27.76
CA GLU A 10 -5.63 -17.48 27.15
C GLU A 10 -6.76 -18.47 26.85
N SER A 11 -6.43 -19.68 26.39
CA SER A 11 -7.42 -20.74 26.15
C SER A 11 -8.12 -21.20 27.44
N ASP A 12 -7.35 -21.37 28.52
CA ASP A 12 -7.89 -21.70 29.85
C ASP A 12 -8.79 -20.57 30.38
N MET A 13 -8.38 -19.32 30.21
CA MET A 13 -9.18 -18.15 30.58
C MET A 13 -10.50 -18.09 29.80
N VAL A 14 -10.46 -18.25 28.48
CA VAL A 14 -11.66 -18.28 27.62
C VAL A 14 -12.61 -19.37 28.07
N SER A 15 -12.08 -20.56 28.38
CA SER A 15 -12.88 -21.70 28.85
C SER A 15 -13.54 -21.39 30.19
N ALA A 16 -12.78 -20.91 31.17
CA ALA A 16 -13.30 -20.55 32.50
C ALA A 16 -14.39 -19.46 32.44
N VAL A 17 -14.19 -18.42 31.62
CA VAL A 17 -15.19 -17.35 31.44
C VAL A 17 -16.45 -17.90 30.74
N SER A 18 -16.28 -18.71 29.70
CA SER A 18 -17.40 -19.30 28.95
C SER A 18 -18.19 -20.33 29.75
N GLU A 19 -17.60 -20.92 30.79
CA GLU A 19 -18.32 -21.78 31.75
C GLU A 19 -19.06 -20.99 32.82
N ALA A 20 -18.54 -19.83 33.21
CA ALA A 20 -19.10 -19.01 34.28
C ALA A 20 -20.20 -18.04 33.83
N PHE A 21 -20.25 -17.66 32.55
CA PHE A 21 -21.14 -16.62 32.03
C PHE A 21 -21.92 -17.08 30.79
N ASP A 22 -23.23 -16.81 30.78
CA ASP A 22 -24.12 -17.13 29.64
C ASP A 22 -23.95 -16.16 28.45
N ARG A 23 -23.33 -15.01 28.68
CA ARG A 23 -23.12 -13.97 27.66
C ARG A 23 -21.69 -13.47 27.72
N VAL A 24 -20.88 -13.90 26.75
CA VAL A 24 -19.47 -13.53 26.64
C VAL A 24 -19.28 -12.67 25.40
N ILE A 25 -18.62 -11.53 25.56
CA ILE A 25 -18.19 -10.66 24.46
C ILE A 25 -16.67 -10.73 24.38
N LEU A 26 -16.15 -11.02 23.19
CA LEU A 26 -14.73 -11.00 22.89
C LEU A 26 -14.34 -9.68 22.23
N LEU A 27 -13.31 -9.02 22.77
CA LEU A 27 -12.66 -7.86 22.15
C LEU A 27 -11.26 -8.25 21.71
N LEU A 28 -10.98 -8.14 20.41
CA LEU A 28 -9.68 -8.48 19.82
C LEU A 28 -8.87 -7.19 19.65
N ASN A 29 -7.97 -6.93 20.60
CA ASN A 29 -7.00 -5.83 20.55
C ASN A 29 -5.68 -6.36 19.98
N THR A 30 -5.62 -6.45 18.66
CA THR A 30 -4.47 -7.01 17.93
C THR A 30 -3.94 -6.02 16.91
N GLY A 31 -2.63 -6.10 16.62
CA GLY A 31 -2.03 -5.31 15.54
C GLY A 31 -2.25 -5.96 14.16
N ALA A 32 -2.30 -7.29 14.10
CA ALA A 32 -2.49 -8.03 12.87
C ALA A 32 -3.62 -9.06 13.00
N MET A 33 -3.95 -9.70 11.89
CA MET A 33 -4.84 -10.85 11.86
C MET A 33 -4.31 -11.99 12.73
N ILE A 34 -5.21 -12.56 13.54
CA ILE A 34 -4.96 -13.75 14.36
C ILE A 34 -5.95 -14.86 14.02
N ASP A 35 -5.75 -16.05 14.56
CA ASP A 35 -6.71 -17.15 14.42
C ASP A 35 -8.09 -16.75 14.96
N THR A 36 -9.09 -16.82 14.08
CA THR A 36 -10.49 -16.51 14.40
C THR A 36 -11.36 -17.75 14.50
N SER A 37 -10.84 -18.92 14.13
CA SER A 37 -11.61 -20.16 14.02
C SER A 37 -12.13 -20.67 15.37
N TRP A 38 -11.36 -20.46 16.44
CA TRP A 38 -11.66 -20.94 17.78
C TRP A 38 -12.87 -20.24 18.41
N PHE A 39 -13.15 -18.97 18.07
CA PHE A 39 -14.32 -18.25 18.56
C PHE A 39 -15.48 -18.27 17.56
N ALA A 40 -15.21 -18.29 16.26
CA ALA A 40 -16.26 -18.26 15.24
C ALA A 40 -17.22 -19.45 15.33
N SER A 41 -16.73 -20.59 15.82
CA SER A 41 -17.52 -21.82 16.02
C SER A 41 -17.99 -22.04 17.47
N ASN A 42 -17.67 -21.12 18.39
CA ASN A 42 -17.99 -21.27 19.80
C ASN A 42 -19.29 -20.54 20.16
N GLU A 43 -20.39 -21.30 20.26
CA GLU A 43 -21.72 -20.78 20.58
C GLU A 43 -21.82 -20.08 21.96
N LYS A 44 -20.86 -20.31 22.86
CA LYS A 44 -20.80 -19.61 24.16
C LYS A 44 -20.31 -18.16 24.04
N ILE A 45 -19.67 -17.81 22.93
CA ILE A 45 -19.24 -16.44 22.65
C ILE A 45 -20.37 -15.74 21.89
N SER A 46 -21.06 -14.83 22.56
CA SER A 46 -22.25 -14.16 22.03
C SER A 46 -21.92 -13.07 21.02
N ALA A 47 -20.75 -12.46 21.11
CA ALA A 47 -20.27 -11.45 20.17
C ALA A 47 -18.74 -11.41 20.16
N ALA A 48 -18.16 -11.05 19.01
CA ALA A 48 -16.75 -10.76 18.86
C ALA A 48 -16.58 -9.45 18.08
N MET A 49 -15.65 -8.60 18.52
CA MET A 49 -15.35 -7.33 17.85
C MET A 49 -13.83 -7.16 17.74
N MET A 50 -13.36 -6.99 16.49
CA MET A 50 -12.00 -6.54 16.20
C MET A 50 -11.91 -5.05 16.50
N ILE A 51 -11.28 -4.71 17.63
CA ILE A 51 -11.06 -3.31 18.02
C ILE A 51 -9.68 -2.81 17.59
N TRP A 52 -8.82 -3.71 17.11
CA TRP A 52 -7.48 -3.42 16.63
C TRP A 52 -6.69 -2.59 17.66
N GLN A 53 -5.71 -1.81 17.19
CA GLN A 53 -4.97 -0.83 17.98
C GLN A 53 -5.43 0.58 17.60
N GLY A 54 -6.42 1.11 18.33
CA GLY A 54 -7.11 2.37 18.01
C GLY A 54 -6.41 3.67 18.44
N GLY A 55 -5.12 3.65 18.73
CA GLY A 55 -4.40 4.84 19.21
C GLY A 55 -4.85 5.30 20.60
N MET A 56 -4.63 6.58 20.92
CA MET A 56 -4.85 7.10 22.29
C MET A 56 -6.33 7.12 22.73
N GLU A 57 -7.26 7.17 21.78
CA GLU A 57 -8.71 7.17 22.03
C GLU A 57 -9.37 5.80 21.74
N GLY A 58 -8.60 4.78 21.36
CA GLY A 58 -9.13 3.51 20.85
C GLY A 58 -10.03 2.77 21.84
N ALA A 59 -9.67 2.76 23.12
CA ALA A 59 -10.48 2.12 24.17
C ALA A 59 -11.80 2.86 24.43
N LEU A 60 -11.80 4.19 24.34
CA LEU A 60 -13.01 5.01 24.48
C LEU A 60 -13.95 4.77 23.29
N ALA A 61 -13.42 4.77 22.07
CA ALA A 61 -14.21 4.42 20.88
C ALA A 61 -14.80 3.00 20.95
N ALA A 62 -14.02 2.01 21.41
CA ALA A 62 -14.53 0.65 21.62
C ALA A 62 -15.64 0.59 22.67
N ALA A 63 -15.52 1.34 23.76
CA ALA A 63 -16.55 1.43 24.79
C ALA A 63 -17.85 2.05 24.25
N GLU A 64 -17.76 3.13 23.44
CA GLU A 64 -18.91 3.76 22.80
C GLU A 64 -19.67 2.79 21.88
N LEU A 65 -18.95 1.97 21.12
CA LEU A 65 -19.55 0.91 20.31
C LEU A 65 -20.23 -0.13 21.20
N LEU A 66 -19.55 -0.64 22.22
CA LEU A 66 -20.10 -1.68 23.10
C LEU A 66 -21.39 -1.30 23.82
N ILE A 67 -21.54 -0.02 24.19
CA ILE A 67 -22.76 0.47 24.86
C ILE A 67 -23.81 1.01 23.88
N GLY A 68 -23.54 0.96 22.57
CA GLY A 68 -24.46 1.39 21.52
C GLY A 68 -24.63 2.90 21.37
N LEU A 69 -23.66 3.71 21.85
CA LEU A 69 -23.63 5.15 21.56
C LEU A 69 -23.35 5.42 20.08
N ALA A 70 -22.55 4.56 19.47
CA ALA A 70 -22.33 4.49 18.04
C ALA A 70 -22.52 3.05 17.55
N THR A 71 -22.85 2.90 16.27
CA THR A 71 -23.08 1.60 15.66
C THR A 71 -21.83 1.14 14.88
N PRO A 72 -21.35 -0.10 15.08
CA PRO A 72 -20.29 -0.67 14.26
C PRO A 72 -20.61 -0.61 12.77
N SER A 73 -19.63 -0.21 11.97
CA SER A 73 -19.74 -0.10 10.52
C SER A 73 -18.41 -0.39 9.81
N GLY A 74 -17.47 -1.07 10.50
CA GLY A 74 -16.23 -1.50 9.90
C GLY A 74 -16.41 -2.80 9.12
N LYS A 75 -15.59 -3.02 8.08
CA LYS A 75 -15.54 -4.26 7.31
C LYS A 75 -14.09 -4.72 7.20
N LEU A 76 -13.87 -6.03 7.24
CA LEU A 76 -12.55 -6.63 7.13
C LEU A 76 -11.89 -6.26 5.80
N VAL A 77 -10.59 -6.01 5.87
CA VAL A 77 -9.72 -5.73 4.72
C VAL A 77 -8.81 -6.90 4.39
N ASP A 78 -8.96 -8.00 5.12
CA ASP A 78 -8.25 -9.26 4.93
C ASP A 78 -9.22 -10.43 5.09
N THR A 79 -8.92 -11.53 4.43
CA THR A 79 -9.66 -12.78 4.58
C THR A 79 -9.20 -13.52 5.84
N CYS A 80 -10.13 -13.91 6.72
CA CYS A 80 -9.85 -14.76 7.88
C CYS A 80 -10.00 -16.23 7.49
N ALA A 81 -8.91 -17.01 7.51
CA ALA A 81 -8.96 -18.45 7.24
C ALA A 81 -9.05 -19.30 8.53
N LYS A 82 -9.43 -20.57 8.38
CA LYS A 82 -9.55 -21.55 9.47
C LYS A 82 -8.21 -21.91 10.10
N SER A 83 -7.13 -21.84 9.31
CA SER A 83 -5.78 -22.17 9.74
C SER A 83 -4.78 -21.27 9.05
N LEU A 84 -3.66 -21.01 9.73
CA LEU A 84 -2.51 -20.35 9.12
C LEU A 84 -2.04 -21.07 7.84
N TYR A 85 -2.14 -22.40 7.79
CA TYR A 85 -1.72 -23.21 6.65
C TYR A 85 -2.69 -23.18 5.47
N ASP A 86 -3.84 -22.53 5.63
CA ASP A 86 -4.81 -22.36 4.54
C ASP A 86 -4.49 -21.15 3.66
N TYR A 87 -3.65 -20.22 4.14
CA TYR A 87 -3.20 -19.09 3.34
C TYR A 87 -2.20 -19.55 2.27
N PRO A 88 -2.35 -19.09 1.01
CA PRO A 88 -1.53 -19.57 -0.10
C PRO A 88 -0.05 -19.17 0.03
N SER A 89 0.23 -18.11 0.78
CA SER A 89 1.57 -17.59 1.03
C SER A 89 2.31 -18.25 2.19
N THR A 90 1.64 -19.11 2.98
CA THR A 90 2.25 -19.78 4.14
C THR A 90 3.24 -20.86 3.71
N GLU A 91 2.94 -21.59 2.63
CA GLU A 91 3.90 -22.51 2.02
C GLU A 91 5.11 -21.69 1.53
N GLY A 92 6.32 -22.06 1.98
CA GLY A 92 7.55 -21.37 1.59
C GLY A 92 7.87 -20.07 2.35
N PHE A 93 6.97 -19.52 3.18
CA PHE A 93 7.23 -18.25 3.90
C PHE A 93 8.47 -18.30 4.80
N HIS A 94 8.69 -19.45 5.43
CA HIS A 94 9.82 -19.74 6.32
C HIS A 94 10.81 -20.75 5.74
N GLU A 95 10.75 -21.05 4.43
CA GLU A 95 11.69 -21.98 3.78
C GLU A 95 13.13 -21.47 3.86
N SER A 96 13.31 -20.15 3.76
CA SER A 96 14.61 -19.49 3.82
C SER A 96 14.51 -18.17 4.56
N GLU A 97 15.58 -17.77 5.25
CA GLU A 97 15.73 -16.40 5.73
C GLU A 97 16.15 -15.44 4.59
N ASP A 98 16.81 -15.95 3.55
CA ASP A 98 17.42 -15.16 2.47
C ASP A 98 16.48 -14.89 1.29
N PHE A 99 15.38 -15.62 1.18
CA PHE A 99 14.39 -15.36 0.13
C PHE A 99 13.00 -15.82 0.52
N VAL A 100 12.03 -15.39 -0.28
CA VAL A 100 10.67 -15.92 -0.29
C VAL A 100 10.16 -15.90 -1.74
N LYS A 101 9.55 -17.00 -2.18
CA LYS A 101 8.99 -17.13 -3.52
C LYS A 101 7.49 -16.86 -3.48
N TYR A 102 7.01 -15.99 -4.36
CA TYR A 102 5.60 -15.62 -4.44
C TYR A 102 4.90 -16.52 -5.46
N THR A 103 4.87 -17.82 -5.18
CA THR A 103 4.33 -18.83 -6.12
C THR A 103 2.81 -18.78 -6.23
N GLU A 104 2.13 -18.20 -5.24
CA GLU A 104 0.71 -17.87 -5.32
C GLU A 104 0.39 -16.81 -6.37
N ASP A 105 1.41 -16.09 -6.86
CA ASP A 105 1.27 -15.11 -7.94
C ASP A 105 0.21 -14.05 -7.61
N ILE A 106 -0.78 -13.83 -8.47
CA ILE A 106 -1.89 -12.90 -8.22
C ILE A 106 -2.94 -13.40 -7.20
N PHE A 107 -2.87 -14.67 -6.78
CA PHE A 107 -3.83 -15.26 -5.85
C PHE A 107 -3.46 -14.96 -4.39
N VAL A 108 -3.48 -13.68 -4.04
CA VAL A 108 -3.29 -13.19 -2.67
C VAL A 108 -4.66 -12.94 -2.03
N GLY A 109 -4.84 -13.39 -0.79
CA GLY A 109 -6.06 -13.11 -0.03
C GLY A 109 -7.33 -13.67 -0.68
N TYR A 110 -8.39 -12.87 -0.75
CA TYR A 110 -9.67 -13.27 -1.33
C TYR A 110 -9.56 -13.69 -2.81
N ARG A 111 -8.57 -13.19 -3.56
CA ARG A 111 -8.31 -13.65 -4.94
C ARG A 111 -8.03 -15.15 -4.96
N TYR A 112 -7.35 -15.69 -3.95
CA TYR A 112 -7.17 -17.14 -3.77
C TYR A 112 -8.44 -17.81 -3.27
N PHE A 113 -8.95 -17.36 -2.12
CA PHE A 113 -10.01 -18.07 -1.39
C PHE A 113 -11.33 -18.14 -2.16
N GLU A 114 -11.65 -17.11 -2.94
CA GLU A 114 -12.89 -17.06 -3.71
C GLU A 114 -12.77 -17.74 -5.08
N THR A 115 -11.54 -18.00 -5.55
CA THR A 115 -11.26 -18.61 -6.87
C THR A 115 -11.01 -20.11 -6.77
N VAL A 116 -10.10 -20.51 -5.87
CA VAL A 116 -9.64 -21.90 -5.79
C VAL A 116 -10.71 -22.76 -5.13
N PRO A 117 -11.24 -23.80 -5.81
CA PRO A 117 -12.39 -24.56 -5.31
C PRO A 117 -12.16 -25.18 -3.92
N SER A 118 -10.95 -25.68 -3.65
CA SER A 118 -10.58 -26.29 -2.37
C SER A 118 -10.30 -25.27 -1.25
N ALA A 119 -10.21 -23.98 -1.60
CA ALA A 119 -9.91 -22.90 -0.66
C ALA A 119 -11.17 -22.24 -0.09
N ARG A 120 -12.27 -22.25 -0.85
CA ARG A 120 -13.50 -21.54 -0.48
C ARG A 120 -14.04 -21.95 0.88
N ASP A 121 -14.08 -23.23 1.20
CA ASP A 121 -14.61 -23.69 2.50
C ASP A 121 -13.64 -23.48 3.68
N LYS A 122 -12.46 -22.90 3.44
CA LYS A 122 -11.45 -22.59 4.47
C LYS A 122 -11.59 -21.19 5.06
N VAL A 123 -12.46 -20.35 4.52
CA VAL A 123 -12.71 -19.01 5.04
C VAL A 123 -13.65 -19.06 6.24
N VAL A 124 -13.28 -18.38 7.31
CA VAL A 124 -14.11 -18.11 8.49
C VAL A 124 -14.90 -16.82 8.29
N TYR A 125 -14.19 -15.72 7.97
CA TYR A 125 -14.79 -14.42 7.64
C TYR A 125 -14.18 -13.91 6.33
N PRO A 126 -14.99 -13.62 5.30
CA PRO A 126 -14.47 -13.18 4.01
C PRO A 126 -13.98 -11.74 4.04
N PHE A 127 -13.14 -11.37 3.08
CA PHE A 127 -12.84 -9.99 2.76
C PHE A 127 -14.13 -9.16 2.58
N GLY A 128 -14.16 -7.94 3.11
CA GLY A 128 -15.35 -7.09 3.11
C GLY A 128 -16.40 -7.47 4.15
N TYR A 129 -16.20 -8.51 4.98
CA TYR A 129 -17.18 -8.87 6.00
C TYR A 129 -17.20 -7.91 7.19
N GLY A 130 -18.40 -7.56 7.65
CA GLY A 130 -18.59 -6.86 8.92
C GLY A 130 -20.06 -6.61 9.21
N LEU A 131 -20.41 -6.74 10.49
CA LEU A 131 -21.77 -6.60 10.99
C LEU A 131 -22.04 -5.18 11.51
N SER A 132 -23.31 -4.93 11.78
CA SER A 132 -23.82 -3.70 12.38
C SER A 132 -24.89 -4.05 13.43
N TYR A 133 -25.31 -3.08 14.25
CA TYR A 133 -26.49 -3.24 15.13
C TYR A 133 -27.81 -3.02 14.41
N THR A 134 -27.74 -2.64 13.14
CA THR A 134 -28.89 -2.50 12.25
C THR A 134 -28.69 -3.33 10.98
N GLU A 135 -29.72 -3.42 10.16
CA GLU A 135 -29.70 -4.16 8.90
C GLU A 135 -29.95 -3.22 7.72
N PHE A 136 -29.34 -3.54 6.57
CA PHE A 136 -29.47 -2.76 5.35
C PHE A 136 -29.93 -3.61 4.17
N GLU A 137 -30.78 -3.01 3.34
CA GLU A 137 -31.27 -3.59 2.08
C GLU A 137 -30.80 -2.76 0.89
N TYR A 138 -30.48 -3.45 -0.21
CA TYR A 138 -30.08 -2.86 -1.48
C TYR A 138 -31.25 -2.93 -2.48
N SER A 139 -31.56 -1.82 -3.14
CA SER A 139 -32.56 -1.76 -4.21
C SER A 139 -32.09 -0.87 -5.37
N ASP A 140 -32.83 -0.88 -6.48
CA ASP A 140 -32.59 -0.01 -7.64
C ASP A 140 -31.16 -0.04 -8.18
N ILE A 141 -30.55 -1.24 -8.14
CA ILE A 141 -29.20 -1.51 -8.64
C ILE A 141 -29.19 -1.28 -10.14
N LYS A 142 -28.29 -0.40 -10.60
CA LYS A 142 -28.08 -0.08 -12.00
C LYS A 142 -26.58 0.02 -12.26
N ALA A 143 -26.15 -0.58 -13.35
CA ALA A 143 -24.79 -0.45 -13.86
C ALA A 143 -24.83 -0.13 -15.35
N THR A 144 -23.94 0.76 -15.78
CA THR A 144 -23.83 1.19 -17.18
C THR A 144 -22.39 1.60 -17.45
N GLU A 145 -21.97 1.52 -18.70
CA GLU A 145 -20.69 2.02 -19.15
C GLU A 145 -20.91 3.22 -20.07
N PHE A 146 -20.04 4.21 -19.92
CA PHE A 146 -19.97 5.36 -20.81
C PHE A 146 -18.52 5.83 -20.89
N ASP A 147 -17.98 5.91 -22.11
CA ASP A 147 -16.65 6.45 -22.42
C ASP A 147 -15.50 5.76 -21.67
N GLY A 148 -15.52 4.42 -21.63
CA GLY A 148 -14.52 3.60 -20.97
C GLY A 148 -14.67 3.54 -19.45
N LYS A 149 -15.75 4.07 -18.89
CA LYS A 149 -15.99 4.12 -17.44
C LYS A 149 -17.28 3.41 -17.07
N ILE A 150 -17.19 2.43 -16.17
CA ILE A 150 -18.36 1.74 -15.61
C ILE A 150 -18.85 2.51 -14.38
N SER A 151 -20.13 2.89 -14.39
CA SER A 151 -20.82 3.53 -13.28
C SER A 151 -21.85 2.57 -12.68
N VAL A 152 -21.79 2.36 -11.36
CA VAL A 152 -22.71 1.52 -10.60
C VAL A 152 -23.43 2.39 -9.57
N SER A 153 -24.76 2.29 -9.51
CA SER A 153 -25.57 3.02 -8.52
C SER A 153 -26.66 2.14 -7.94
N LEU A 154 -26.98 2.36 -6.67
CA LEU A 154 -28.00 1.62 -5.93
C LEU A 154 -28.53 2.47 -4.78
N THR A 155 -29.70 2.09 -4.28
CA THR A 155 -30.28 2.66 -3.05
C THR A 155 -29.96 1.72 -1.89
N VAL A 156 -29.38 2.26 -0.82
CA VAL A 156 -29.14 1.56 0.44
C VAL A 156 -30.15 2.08 1.46
N LYS A 157 -30.95 1.19 2.02
CA LYS A 157 -31.96 1.53 3.03
C LYS A 157 -31.64 0.86 4.36
N ASN A 158 -31.67 1.62 5.44
CA ASN A 158 -31.64 1.07 6.78
C ASN A 158 -33.03 0.50 7.14
N VAL A 159 -33.11 -0.82 7.34
CA VAL A 159 -34.37 -1.53 7.64
C VAL A 159 -34.44 -2.04 9.08
N GLY A 160 -33.36 -1.89 9.85
CA GLY A 160 -33.34 -2.24 11.27
C GLY A 160 -33.80 -1.10 12.18
N SER A 161 -33.44 -1.20 13.45
CA SER A 161 -33.92 -0.33 14.54
C SER A 161 -32.91 0.68 15.06
N PHE A 162 -31.63 0.59 14.65
CA PHE A 162 -30.57 1.51 15.05
C PHE A 162 -30.14 2.38 13.86
N ALA A 163 -29.70 3.61 14.12
CA ALA A 163 -29.00 4.38 13.10
C ALA A 163 -27.65 3.71 12.80
N GLY A 164 -27.19 3.75 11.54
CA GLY A 164 -25.94 3.09 11.16
C GLY A 164 -25.44 3.51 9.78
N LYS A 165 -24.27 2.99 9.41
CA LYS A 165 -23.66 3.18 8.09
C LYS A 165 -23.42 1.83 7.44
N GLU A 166 -23.56 1.76 6.13
CA GLU A 166 -23.25 0.57 5.34
C GLU A 166 -22.15 0.87 4.33
N ILE A 167 -21.38 -0.16 3.99
CA ILE A 167 -20.38 -0.13 2.94
C ILE A 167 -20.88 -0.98 1.79
N VAL A 168 -20.98 -0.37 0.60
CA VAL A 168 -21.26 -1.09 -0.64
C VAL A 168 -19.96 -1.32 -1.37
N GLU A 169 -19.75 -2.57 -1.78
CA GLU A 169 -18.56 -3.02 -2.50
C GLU A 169 -18.94 -3.36 -3.93
N VAL A 170 -18.12 -2.97 -4.91
CA VAL A 170 -18.30 -3.30 -6.33
C VAL A 170 -17.16 -4.20 -6.76
N TYR A 171 -17.52 -5.35 -7.31
CA TYR A 171 -16.58 -6.33 -7.86
C TYR A 171 -16.84 -6.54 -9.35
N TYR A 172 -15.80 -6.89 -10.09
CA TYR A 172 -15.95 -7.49 -11.42
C TYR A 172 -15.46 -8.94 -11.43
N SER A 173 -15.98 -9.73 -12.36
CA SER A 173 -15.48 -11.06 -12.71
C SER A 173 -15.07 -11.05 -14.17
N ALA A 174 -13.79 -11.25 -14.45
CA ALA A 174 -13.25 -11.31 -15.80
C ALA A 174 -13.64 -12.64 -16.50
N PRO A 175 -13.75 -12.65 -17.84
CA PRO A 175 -13.97 -13.89 -18.57
C PRO A 175 -12.77 -14.82 -18.42
N ARG A 176 -13.02 -16.13 -18.47
CA ARG A 176 -11.95 -17.11 -18.61
C ARG A 176 -11.30 -16.94 -19.97
N GLY A 177 -9.98 -16.69 -19.98
CA GLY A 177 -9.18 -16.53 -21.18
C GLY A 177 -7.93 -17.39 -21.15
N LYS A 178 -6.88 -16.92 -21.81
CA LYS A 178 -5.55 -17.55 -21.79
C LYS A 178 -4.72 -17.10 -20.59
N ILE A 179 -5.03 -15.93 -20.03
CA ILE A 179 -4.37 -15.38 -18.85
C ILE A 179 -5.23 -15.73 -17.64
N THR A 180 -4.61 -16.39 -16.67
CA THR A 180 -5.26 -16.84 -15.43
C THR A 180 -5.97 -15.69 -14.72
N LYS A 181 -7.22 -15.84 -14.23
CA LYS A 181 -7.99 -14.75 -13.57
C LYS A 181 -8.47 -15.12 -12.16
N PRO A 182 -8.49 -14.17 -11.20
CA PRO A 182 -9.30 -14.32 -10.01
C PRO A 182 -10.79 -14.40 -10.38
N ALA A 183 -11.58 -15.10 -9.57
CA ALA A 183 -13.02 -15.20 -9.76
C ALA A 183 -13.71 -13.83 -9.65
N ILE A 184 -13.22 -12.99 -8.72
CA ILE A 184 -13.70 -11.63 -8.49
C ILE A 184 -12.53 -10.72 -8.08
N GLU A 185 -12.65 -9.44 -8.40
CA GLU A 185 -11.73 -8.39 -7.96
C GLU A 185 -12.50 -7.12 -7.59
N LEU A 186 -12.12 -6.47 -6.49
CA LEU A 186 -12.72 -5.22 -6.03
C LEU A 186 -12.32 -4.08 -6.96
N SER A 187 -13.29 -3.28 -7.40
CA SER A 187 -13.04 -2.13 -8.29
C SER A 187 -13.52 -0.80 -7.76
N ALA A 188 -14.51 -0.78 -6.85
CA ALA A 188 -14.96 0.43 -6.19
C ALA A 188 -15.67 0.11 -4.87
N PHE A 189 -15.79 1.11 -4.00
CA PHE A 189 -16.67 1.05 -2.84
C PHE A 189 -17.25 2.43 -2.52
N ALA A 190 -18.32 2.44 -1.74
CA ALA A 190 -18.85 3.65 -1.11
C ALA A 190 -19.33 3.33 0.30
N LYS A 191 -19.20 4.30 1.20
CA LYS A 191 -19.77 4.23 2.55
C LYS A 191 -20.88 5.27 2.67
N THR A 192 -22.04 4.84 3.14
CA THR A 192 -23.18 5.75 3.33
C THR A 192 -22.90 6.77 4.44
N ALA A 193 -23.69 7.84 4.45
CA ALA A 193 -23.95 8.62 5.64
C ALA A 193 -24.57 7.73 6.74
N SER A 194 -24.70 8.29 7.95
CA SER A 194 -25.44 7.62 9.02
C SER A 194 -26.93 7.70 8.73
N LEU A 195 -27.54 6.57 8.38
CA LEU A 195 -28.96 6.46 8.05
C LEU A 195 -29.76 6.13 9.31
N ALA A 196 -30.80 6.92 9.61
CA ALA A 196 -31.79 6.57 10.62
C ALA A 196 -32.64 5.36 10.18
N PRO A 197 -33.32 4.65 11.10
CA PRO A 197 -34.27 3.60 10.74
C PRO A 197 -35.28 4.05 9.68
N GLY A 198 -35.36 3.33 8.56
CA GLY A 198 -36.23 3.63 7.42
C GLY A 198 -35.66 4.64 6.41
N GLU A 199 -34.57 5.33 6.73
CA GLU A 199 -33.87 6.25 5.82
C GLU A 199 -33.12 5.47 4.73
N ALA A 200 -33.00 6.10 3.56
CA ALA A 200 -32.29 5.52 2.43
C ALA A 200 -31.40 6.57 1.75
N GLU A 201 -30.26 6.12 1.23
CA GLU A 201 -29.31 6.91 0.47
C GLU A 201 -29.05 6.24 -0.88
N ARG A 202 -28.98 7.04 -1.95
CA ARG A 202 -28.52 6.57 -3.25
C ARG A 202 -27.02 6.80 -3.35
N VAL A 203 -26.26 5.72 -3.46
CA VAL A 203 -24.81 5.76 -3.68
C VAL A 203 -24.48 5.51 -5.15
N THR A 204 -23.43 6.17 -5.64
CA THR A 204 -22.88 5.98 -6.98
C THR A 204 -21.38 5.79 -6.89
N MET A 205 -20.87 4.78 -7.56
CA MET A 205 -19.46 4.42 -7.62
C MET A 205 -19.08 4.20 -9.09
N SER A 206 -17.80 4.34 -9.41
CA SER A 206 -17.33 4.12 -10.78
C SER A 206 -15.88 3.68 -10.81
N PHE A 207 -15.51 2.93 -11.84
CA PHE A 207 -14.15 2.50 -12.13
C PHE A 207 -13.91 2.45 -13.65
N GLU A 208 -12.66 2.55 -14.06
CA GLU A 208 -12.32 2.54 -15.48
C GLU A 208 -12.32 1.10 -16.02
N VAL A 209 -12.79 0.90 -17.26
CA VAL A 209 -12.77 -0.41 -17.92
C VAL A 209 -11.34 -0.94 -18.02
N ALA A 210 -10.37 -0.04 -18.23
CA ALA A 210 -8.94 -0.38 -18.27
C ALA A 210 -8.43 -0.97 -16.94
N ASP A 211 -9.06 -0.67 -15.80
CA ASP A 211 -8.67 -1.24 -14.50
C ASP A 211 -9.01 -2.74 -14.38
N MET A 212 -9.82 -3.29 -15.29
CA MET A 212 -10.10 -4.73 -15.36
C MET A 212 -9.06 -5.53 -16.18
N ALA A 213 -8.06 -4.85 -16.74
CA ALA A 213 -7.02 -5.48 -17.53
C ALA A 213 -6.08 -6.34 -16.66
N SER A 214 -5.54 -7.42 -17.23
CA SER A 214 -4.47 -8.20 -16.60
C SER A 214 -3.16 -7.99 -17.34
N TYR A 215 -2.05 -8.05 -16.61
CA TYR A 215 -0.72 -7.92 -17.17
C TYR A 215 -0.24 -9.26 -17.75
N ASP A 216 0.08 -9.27 -19.04
CA ASP A 216 0.54 -10.46 -19.77
C ASP A 216 2.06 -10.54 -19.81
N ASP A 217 2.67 -11.13 -18.77
CA ASP A 217 4.12 -11.30 -18.68
C ASP A 217 4.66 -12.44 -19.58
N GLU A 218 3.81 -13.38 -19.98
CA GLU A 218 4.19 -14.56 -20.78
C GLU A 218 3.90 -14.42 -22.28
N GLY A 219 3.13 -13.41 -22.69
CA GLY A 219 2.77 -13.17 -24.08
C GLY A 219 1.68 -14.12 -24.61
N ALA A 220 0.73 -14.50 -23.76
CA ALA A 220 -0.41 -15.30 -24.17
C ALA A 220 -1.32 -14.59 -25.19
N VAL A 221 -1.37 -13.26 -25.11
CA VAL A 221 -2.06 -12.35 -26.01
C VAL A 221 -1.10 -11.29 -26.55
N CYS A 222 -0.45 -10.52 -25.68
CA CYS A 222 0.50 -9.46 -26.02
C CYS A 222 1.51 -9.30 -24.88
N ARG A 223 2.76 -9.75 -25.10
CA ARG A 223 3.78 -9.76 -24.04
C ARG A 223 4.08 -8.35 -23.54
N SER A 224 4.22 -8.22 -22.23
CA SER A 224 4.50 -6.96 -21.53
C SER A 224 3.44 -5.90 -21.77
N ALA A 225 2.17 -6.29 -21.70
CA ALA A 225 1.05 -5.38 -21.90
C ALA A 225 -0.05 -5.62 -20.86
N TRP A 226 -0.78 -4.56 -20.52
CA TRP A 226 -2.11 -4.68 -19.93
C TRP A 226 -3.09 -5.13 -21.01
N VAL A 227 -3.86 -6.19 -20.73
CA VAL A 227 -4.73 -6.85 -21.70
C VAL A 227 -6.14 -7.05 -21.14
N LEU A 228 -7.13 -6.63 -21.91
CA LEU A 228 -8.52 -7.09 -21.76
C LEU A 228 -8.74 -8.25 -22.73
N GLU A 229 -8.96 -9.45 -22.18
CA GLU A 229 -9.31 -10.61 -22.99
C GLU A 229 -10.77 -10.57 -23.43
N ALA A 230 -11.07 -11.13 -24.60
CA ALA A 230 -12.42 -11.23 -25.13
C ALA A 230 -13.37 -11.97 -24.18
N GLY A 231 -14.58 -11.46 -24.05
CA GLY A 231 -15.64 -12.07 -23.26
C GLY A 231 -16.41 -11.07 -22.41
N GLU A 232 -17.27 -11.60 -21.55
CA GLU A 232 -18.12 -10.82 -20.65
C GLU A 232 -17.44 -10.60 -19.30
N TYR A 233 -17.26 -9.33 -18.93
CA TYR A 233 -16.84 -8.89 -17.61
C TYR A 233 -18.09 -8.57 -16.79
N LYS A 234 -18.44 -9.44 -15.86
CA LYS A 234 -19.67 -9.31 -15.05
C LYS A 234 -19.43 -8.37 -13.87
N VAL A 235 -20.36 -7.47 -13.60
CA VAL A 235 -20.28 -6.53 -12.48
C VAL A 235 -21.23 -6.93 -11.35
N PHE A 236 -20.74 -6.92 -10.12
CA PHE A 236 -21.45 -7.31 -8.90
C PHE A 236 -21.42 -6.18 -7.87
N VAL A 237 -22.47 -6.10 -7.06
CA VAL A 237 -22.47 -5.32 -5.82
C VAL A 237 -22.60 -6.26 -4.63
N GLY A 238 -21.95 -5.95 -3.52
CA GLY A 238 -21.94 -6.84 -2.36
C GLY A 238 -21.87 -6.16 -1.00
N LYS A 239 -22.10 -6.98 0.02
CA LYS A 239 -21.85 -6.67 1.45
C LYS A 239 -20.53 -7.24 1.95
N SER A 240 -19.94 -8.15 1.17
CA SER A 240 -18.63 -8.79 1.32
C SER A 240 -18.30 -9.52 0.01
N ALA A 241 -17.06 -10.02 -0.13
CA ALA A 241 -16.65 -10.86 -1.24
C ALA A 241 -17.49 -12.15 -1.43
N ARG A 242 -18.29 -12.56 -0.43
CA ARG A 242 -19.18 -13.74 -0.50
C ARG A 242 -20.64 -13.44 -0.72
N GLU A 243 -21.06 -12.22 -0.43
CA GLU A 243 -22.45 -11.80 -0.49
C GLU A 243 -22.63 -10.85 -1.67
N LEU A 244 -22.56 -11.41 -2.88
CA LEU A 244 -22.59 -10.68 -4.14
C LEU A 244 -23.93 -10.83 -4.86
N THR A 245 -24.40 -9.71 -5.41
CA THR A 245 -25.55 -9.63 -6.30
C THR A 245 -25.08 -9.16 -7.67
N TYR A 246 -25.36 -9.96 -8.71
CA TYR A 246 -25.10 -9.56 -10.08
C TYR A 246 -25.96 -8.34 -10.43
N THR A 247 -25.34 -7.30 -10.98
CA THR A 247 -26.02 -6.02 -11.29
C THR A 247 -26.97 -6.11 -12.48
N GLY A 248 -26.94 -7.22 -13.24
CA GLY A 248 -27.60 -7.33 -14.54
C GLY A 248 -26.74 -6.82 -15.70
N TYR A 249 -25.60 -6.19 -15.42
CA TYR A 249 -24.70 -5.62 -16.42
C TYR A 249 -23.40 -6.42 -16.55
N SER A 250 -23.03 -6.68 -17.80
CA SER A 250 -21.70 -7.14 -18.21
C SER A 250 -21.13 -6.17 -19.22
N TYR A 251 -19.85 -5.82 -19.07
CA TYR A 251 -19.09 -5.20 -20.15
C TYR A 251 -18.61 -6.29 -21.11
N LEU A 252 -18.94 -6.16 -22.40
CA LEU A 252 -18.53 -7.10 -23.42
C LEU A 252 -17.28 -6.58 -24.12
N GLN A 253 -16.15 -7.27 -23.93
CA GLN A 253 -14.96 -7.08 -24.75
C GLN A 253 -15.06 -8.03 -25.97
N PRO A 254 -15.26 -7.53 -27.21
CA PRO A 254 -15.49 -8.40 -28.37
C PRO A 254 -14.25 -9.19 -28.77
N GLU A 255 -13.06 -8.59 -28.63
CA GLU A 255 -11.78 -9.19 -29.02
C GLU A 255 -10.71 -8.90 -27.97
N SER A 256 -9.80 -9.84 -27.75
CA SER A 256 -8.69 -9.65 -26.82
C SER A 256 -7.76 -8.57 -27.35
N ALA A 257 -7.50 -7.53 -26.57
CA ALA A 257 -6.68 -6.40 -26.99
C ALA A 257 -5.80 -5.89 -25.84
N ALA A 258 -4.61 -5.41 -26.20
CA ALA A 258 -3.78 -4.64 -25.29
C ALA A 258 -4.40 -3.26 -25.06
N THR A 259 -4.63 -2.89 -23.81
CA THR A 259 -5.02 -1.53 -23.41
C THR A 259 -3.81 -0.61 -23.31
N GLU A 260 -2.65 -1.17 -22.94
CA GLU A 260 -1.39 -0.46 -22.83
C GLU A 260 -0.23 -1.43 -23.05
N VAL A 261 0.66 -1.13 -23.99
CA VAL A 261 1.87 -1.92 -24.26
C VAL A 261 3.05 -1.30 -23.55
N LEU A 262 3.69 -2.06 -22.68
CA LEU A 262 4.81 -1.67 -21.85
C LEU A 262 6.07 -2.47 -22.24
N THR A 263 6.98 -2.57 -21.29
CA THR A 263 8.27 -3.22 -21.45
C THR A 263 8.47 -4.20 -20.30
N GLU A 264 9.00 -5.39 -20.59
CA GLU A 264 9.35 -6.36 -19.53
C GLU A 264 10.36 -5.75 -18.57
N LEU A 265 9.99 -5.62 -17.31
CA LEU A 265 10.79 -5.02 -16.24
C LEU A 265 10.66 -5.83 -14.96
N CYS A 266 11.74 -5.88 -14.17
CA CYS A 266 11.79 -6.62 -12.90
C CYS A 266 11.44 -8.11 -13.04
N ALA A 267 11.65 -8.73 -14.21
CA ALA A 267 11.32 -10.15 -14.42
C ALA A 267 12.15 -11.08 -13.48
N PRO A 268 11.59 -12.22 -13.04
CA PRO A 268 12.29 -13.15 -12.15
C PRO A 268 13.26 -14.08 -12.88
N GLU A 269 14.40 -14.35 -12.26
CA GLU A 269 15.34 -15.40 -12.72
C GLU A 269 15.14 -16.75 -12.02
N ARG A 270 14.52 -16.75 -10.83
CA ARG A 270 14.50 -17.89 -9.89
C ARG A 270 13.10 -18.33 -9.46
N LEU A 271 12.06 -17.83 -10.10
CA LEU A 271 10.69 -18.28 -9.85
C LEU A 271 10.41 -19.53 -10.70
N ASP A 272 10.15 -20.65 -10.06
CA ASP A 272 10.08 -21.98 -10.68
C ASP A 272 8.66 -22.44 -10.99
N ARG A 273 7.65 -21.86 -10.34
CA ARG A 273 6.24 -22.20 -10.56
C ARG A 273 5.32 -21.05 -10.21
N ARG A 274 4.11 -21.05 -10.77
CA ARG A 274 3.00 -20.18 -10.38
C ARG A 274 1.70 -20.95 -10.24
N MET A 275 0.82 -20.48 -9.37
CA MET A 275 -0.50 -21.05 -9.13
C MET A 275 -1.46 -20.75 -10.30
N LEU A 276 -2.41 -21.65 -10.55
CA LEU A 276 -3.52 -21.53 -11.49
C LEU A 276 -4.86 -21.40 -10.73
N GLU A 277 -5.97 -21.09 -11.42
CA GLU A 277 -7.30 -20.99 -10.77
C GLU A 277 -7.75 -22.28 -10.08
N SER A 278 -7.21 -23.43 -10.51
CA SER A 278 -7.48 -24.72 -9.88
C SER A 278 -6.84 -24.87 -8.49
N GLY A 279 -5.87 -24.00 -8.15
CA GLY A 279 -4.97 -24.16 -7.00
C GLY A 279 -3.77 -25.06 -7.28
N GLU A 280 -3.67 -25.65 -8.48
CA GLU A 280 -2.48 -26.37 -8.92
C GLU A 280 -1.39 -25.39 -9.36
N TYR A 281 -0.14 -25.87 -9.39
CA TYR A 281 1.00 -25.08 -9.84
C TYR A 281 1.46 -25.53 -11.22
N ARG A 282 1.72 -24.56 -12.10
CA ARG A 282 2.41 -24.76 -13.37
C ARG A 282 3.86 -24.33 -13.24
N GLU A 283 4.76 -25.14 -13.79
CA GLU A 283 6.18 -24.78 -13.88
C GLU A 283 6.39 -23.55 -14.78
N LEU A 284 7.36 -22.72 -14.39
CA LEU A 284 7.81 -21.55 -15.14
C LEU A 284 9.20 -21.80 -15.70
N LYS A 285 9.38 -21.43 -16.97
CA LYS A 285 10.70 -21.42 -17.61
C LYS A 285 11.35 -20.07 -17.34
N THR A 286 11.93 -19.93 -16.16
CA THR A 286 12.78 -18.78 -15.82
C THR A 286 14.25 -19.09 -16.16
N GLY A 287 15.01 -18.03 -16.35
CA GLY A 287 16.42 -18.10 -16.69
C GLY A 287 17.08 -16.75 -16.44
N ARG A 288 18.35 -16.64 -16.81
CA ARG A 288 19.07 -15.37 -16.70
C ARG A 288 18.34 -14.29 -17.49
N VAL A 289 18.03 -13.17 -16.84
CA VAL A 289 17.38 -12.01 -17.44
C VAL A 289 18.44 -10.93 -17.63
N GLU A 290 18.55 -10.41 -18.86
CA GLU A 290 19.34 -9.22 -19.09
C GLU A 290 18.61 -8.01 -18.52
N ARG A 291 19.14 -7.45 -17.42
CA ARG A 291 18.56 -6.29 -16.75
C ARG A 291 18.69 -5.06 -17.63
N LYS A 292 17.59 -4.32 -17.78
CA LYS A 292 17.61 -3.05 -18.50
C LYS A 292 18.23 -1.99 -17.60
N HIS A 293 19.26 -1.34 -18.13
CA HIS A 293 19.88 -0.20 -17.49
C HIS A 293 19.13 1.06 -17.88
N TYR A 294 18.39 1.59 -16.92
CA TYR A 294 17.84 2.92 -16.98
C TYR A 294 18.72 3.82 -16.14
N SER A 295 19.23 4.88 -16.75
CA SER A 295 19.81 6.00 -16.03
C SER A 295 18.84 7.17 -16.07
N PRO A 296 18.82 8.03 -15.03
CA PRO A 296 18.18 9.33 -15.10
C PRO A 296 18.69 10.09 -16.34
N GLU A 297 17.84 10.94 -16.91
CA GLU A 297 18.32 11.90 -17.91
C GLU A 297 19.18 12.94 -17.20
N TYR A 298 20.46 13.02 -17.59
CA TYR A 298 21.38 14.01 -17.03
C TYR A 298 21.13 15.38 -17.66
N LEU A 299 21.18 16.42 -16.83
CA LEU A 299 21.14 17.80 -17.31
C LEU A 299 22.47 18.14 -17.96
N SER A 300 22.43 18.74 -19.16
CA SER A 300 23.64 19.25 -19.80
C SER A 300 24.22 20.38 -18.96
N VAL A 301 25.46 20.21 -18.50
CA VAL A 301 26.15 21.22 -17.70
C VAL A 301 26.87 22.23 -18.61
N GLU A 302 26.56 23.52 -18.48
CA GLU A 302 27.45 24.54 -19.05
C GLU A 302 28.78 24.52 -18.29
N ASN A 303 29.89 24.31 -19.02
CA ASN A 303 31.26 24.22 -18.48
C ASN A 303 31.78 25.61 -18.06
N THR A 304 31.05 26.25 -17.15
CA THR A 304 31.36 27.54 -16.56
C THR A 304 31.79 27.35 -15.12
N ASP A 305 32.77 28.12 -14.67
CA ASP A 305 33.30 28.03 -13.30
C ASP A 305 32.18 28.32 -12.27
N PRO A 306 31.71 27.33 -11.48
CA PRO A 306 30.63 27.51 -10.53
C PRO A 306 30.96 28.54 -9.43
N GLU A 307 32.25 28.77 -9.16
CA GLU A 307 32.71 29.77 -8.18
C GLU A 307 32.52 31.21 -8.66
N ALA A 308 32.37 31.43 -9.97
CA ALA A 308 32.23 32.76 -10.56
C ALA A 308 30.81 33.36 -10.42
N ARG A 309 29.78 32.55 -10.10
CA ARG A 309 28.38 32.98 -9.96
C ARG A 309 27.75 32.43 -8.67
N LYS A 310 28.02 33.08 -7.53
CA LYS A 310 27.28 32.77 -6.29
C LYS A 310 25.84 33.27 -6.39
N SER A 311 24.90 32.36 -6.62
CA SER A 311 23.46 32.60 -6.54
C SER A 311 22.85 31.89 -5.33
N SER A 312 21.65 32.32 -4.91
CA SER A 312 20.88 31.69 -3.84
C SER A 312 19.60 31.06 -4.38
N PHE A 313 19.11 30.00 -3.74
CA PHE A 313 17.80 29.44 -4.00
C PHE A 313 16.67 30.48 -3.84
N VAL A 314 16.88 31.51 -3.01
CA VAL A 314 15.96 32.67 -2.91
C VAL A 314 15.85 33.42 -4.24
N ASP A 315 16.91 33.45 -5.06
CA ASP A 315 16.87 34.07 -6.38
C ASP A 315 15.96 33.30 -7.34
N VAL A 316 15.91 31.95 -7.23
CA VAL A 316 14.93 31.10 -7.93
C VAL A 316 13.51 31.43 -7.48
N LEU A 317 13.27 31.49 -6.16
CA LEU A 317 11.95 31.80 -5.61
C LEU A 317 11.46 33.20 -6.00
N SER A 318 12.37 34.15 -6.20
CA SER A 318 12.07 35.50 -6.67
C SER A 318 11.96 35.65 -8.19
N GLY A 319 12.20 34.58 -8.96
CA GLY A 319 12.16 34.57 -10.42
C GLY A 319 13.35 35.27 -11.11
N LYS A 320 14.43 35.57 -10.38
CA LYS A 320 15.63 36.21 -10.96
C LYS A 320 16.46 35.26 -11.82
N ILE A 321 16.46 33.98 -11.47
CA ILE A 321 17.13 32.89 -12.19
C ILE A 321 16.20 31.68 -12.27
N THR A 322 16.42 30.80 -13.24
CA THR A 322 15.71 29.52 -13.33
C THR A 322 16.26 28.51 -12.32
N LEU A 323 15.54 27.41 -12.09
CA LEU A 323 16.04 26.31 -11.28
C LEU A 323 17.31 25.70 -11.89
N ASP A 324 17.31 25.46 -13.21
CA ASP A 324 18.49 24.95 -13.94
C ASP A 324 19.67 25.91 -13.80
N GLY A 325 19.44 27.21 -13.98
CA GLY A 325 20.48 28.23 -13.80
C GLY A 325 21.01 28.33 -12.37
N PHE A 326 20.24 27.93 -11.36
CA PHE A 326 20.72 27.79 -9.98
C PHE A 326 21.55 26.51 -9.81
N ILE A 327 21.08 25.38 -10.34
CA ILE A 327 21.77 24.08 -10.31
C ILE A 327 23.16 24.21 -10.96
N ASP A 328 23.28 24.94 -12.07
CA ASP A 328 24.56 25.24 -12.73
C ASP A 328 25.58 25.95 -11.83
N THR A 329 25.13 26.67 -10.80
CA THR A 329 26.02 27.35 -9.85
C THR A 329 26.47 26.49 -8.67
N LEU A 330 25.91 25.29 -8.51
CA LEU A 330 26.31 24.36 -7.46
C LEU A 330 27.61 23.64 -7.86
N SER A 331 28.54 23.52 -6.91
CA SER A 331 29.69 22.63 -7.07
C SER A 331 29.25 21.17 -6.97
N GLY A 332 30.02 20.23 -7.53
CA GLY A 332 29.70 18.81 -7.36
C GLY A 332 29.75 18.34 -5.90
N GLU A 333 30.53 19.01 -5.03
CA GLU A 333 30.46 18.75 -3.59
C GLU A 333 29.11 19.17 -2.98
N GLU A 334 28.54 20.29 -3.44
CA GLU A 334 27.23 20.76 -2.99
C GLU A 334 26.12 19.85 -3.51
N MET A 335 26.20 19.41 -4.77
CA MET A 335 25.27 18.43 -5.35
C MET A 335 25.30 17.10 -4.59
N ALA A 336 26.49 16.52 -4.38
CA ALA A 336 26.64 15.27 -3.62
C ALA A 336 26.14 15.36 -2.16
N ARG A 337 26.10 16.57 -1.58
CA ARG A 337 25.49 16.81 -0.26
C ARG A 337 23.97 16.86 -0.30
N LEU A 338 23.34 17.28 -1.39
CA LEU A 338 21.87 17.27 -1.53
C LEU A 338 21.31 15.86 -1.66
N LEU A 339 22.07 14.96 -2.29
CA LEU A 339 21.73 13.54 -2.49
C LEU A 339 21.94 12.69 -1.23
N PHE A 340 22.29 13.32 -0.10
CA PHE A 340 22.56 12.65 1.15
C PHE A 340 21.82 13.33 2.29
N ALA A 341 21.24 12.54 3.18
CA ALA A 341 20.49 13.08 4.31
C ALA A 341 21.36 14.02 5.18
N CYS A 342 20.74 15.07 5.70
CA CYS A 342 21.35 15.96 6.68
C CYS A 342 21.02 15.52 8.11
N PRO A 343 21.85 15.91 9.11
CA PRO A 343 21.60 15.57 10.51
C PRO A 343 20.24 16.05 11.01
N SER A 344 19.67 15.28 11.93
CA SER A 344 18.44 15.65 12.64
C SER A 344 18.64 16.90 13.51
N PHE A 345 17.65 17.79 13.53
CA PHE A 345 17.53 18.88 14.50
C PHE A 345 16.06 19.26 14.66
N SER A 346 15.76 20.25 15.52
CA SER A 346 14.39 20.61 15.90
C SER A 346 13.68 19.44 16.63
N SER A 347 12.39 19.25 16.35
CA SER A 347 11.52 18.20 16.88
C SER A 347 11.70 16.84 16.18
N ALA A 348 12.41 16.78 15.06
CA ALA A 348 12.51 15.59 14.22
C ALA A 348 13.09 14.38 14.97
N ASN A 349 12.46 13.20 14.88
CA ASN A 349 13.06 11.96 15.41
C ASN A 349 14.04 11.32 14.42
N THR A 350 13.98 11.71 13.15
CA THR A 350 14.81 11.24 12.03
C THR A 350 15.63 12.39 11.45
N GLY A 351 16.42 12.11 10.41
CA GLY A 351 17.20 13.12 9.67
C GLY A 351 16.33 13.99 8.76
N GLY A 352 16.97 14.78 7.91
CA GLY A 352 16.27 15.58 6.91
C GLY A 352 16.96 15.61 5.56
N ILE A 353 16.43 16.39 4.64
CA ILE A 353 16.96 16.57 3.28
C ILE A 353 17.39 18.03 3.07
N GLY A 354 18.45 18.27 2.31
CA GLY A 354 18.93 19.62 1.96
C GLY A 354 19.97 20.18 2.95
N ASN A 355 19.70 21.37 3.51
CA ASN A 355 20.56 22.08 4.48
C ASN A 355 21.86 22.71 3.92
N ILE A 356 21.82 23.29 2.72
CA ILE A 356 22.93 24.10 2.18
C ILE A 356 22.64 25.59 2.41
N ARG A 357 22.78 26.03 3.66
CA ARG A 357 22.34 27.35 4.14
C ARG A 357 23.01 28.53 3.43
N ASN A 358 24.29 28.41 3.09
CA ASN A 358 25.04 29.43 2.34
C ASN A 358 24.52 29.60 0.90
N ARG A 359 23.77 28.63 0.37
CA ARG A 359 23.06 28.72 -0.91
C ARG A 359 21.57 29.03 -0.74
N GLY A 360 21.10 29.24 0.50
CA GLY A 360 19.68 29.48 0.79
C GLY A 360 18.79 28.23 0.64
N ILE A 361 19.37 27.03 0.54
CA ILE A 361 18.61 25.78 0.51
C ILE A 361 18.24 25.41 1.95
N PRO A 362 16.95 25.36 2.30
CA PRO A 362 16.51 24.99 3.64
C PRO A 362 16.72 23.51 3.90
N ALA A 363 16.43 23.10 5.11
CA ALA A 363 16.54 21.73 5.56
C ALA A 363 15.13 21.22 5.88
N PHE A 364 14.71 20.20 5.16
CA PHE A 364 13.40 19.60 5.30
C PHE A 364 13.49 18.41 6.25
N MET A 365 13.13 18.65 7.51
CA MET A 365 13.13 17.60 8.53
C MET A 365 12.04 16.57 8.25
N THR A 366 12.39 15.30 8.45
CA THR A 366 11.47 14.18 8.38
C THR A 366 11.01 13.77 9.78
N ALA A 367 9.88 13.08 9.89
CA ALA A 367 9.46 12.40 11.11
C ALA A 367 8.71 11.10 10.79
N ASP A 368 8.95 10.05 11.58
CA ASP A 368 8.06 8.88 11.65
C ASP A 368 6.70 9.30 12.28
N GLY A 369 5.69 8.46 12.42
CA GLY A 369 5.39 7.26 11.65
C GLY A 369 3.89 7.18 11.33
N PRO A 370 3.42 6.11 10.68
CA PRO A 370 2.04 6.04 10.19
C PRO A 370 0.94 6.18 11.26
N ALA A 371 1.15 5.63 12.46
CA ALA A 371 0.20 5.73 13.58
C ALA A 371 0.31 7.04 14.40
N GLY A 372 1.00 8.05 13.89
CA GLY A 372 1.19 9.34 14.56
C GLY A 372 2.57 9.93 14.33
N VAL A 373 2.63 11.26 14.23
CA VAL A 373 3.89 11.96 14.07
C VAL A 373 4.76 11.72 15.30
N ARG A 374 6.02 11.34 15.11
CA ARG A 374 6.95 10.94 16.15
C ARG A 374 8.04 11.98 16.21
N PHE A 375 8.12 12.69 17.32
CA PHE A 375 9.21 13.62 17.57
C PHE A 375 10.33 12.98 18.40
N ALA A 376 11.51 13.60 18.37
CA ALA A 376 12.63 13.18 19.20
C ALA A 376 12.24 13.21 20.67
N ARG A 377 12.43 12.11 21.39
CA ARG A 377 12.03 11.97 22.81
C ARG A 377 12.59 13.08 23.70
N SER A 378 13.76 13.62 23.37
CA SER A 378 14.42 14.71 24.08
C SER A 378 13.65 16.04 24.04
N THR A 379 12.70 16.22 23.11
CA THR A 379 11.89 17.45 23.04
C THR A 379 10.77 17.46 24.09
N GLY A 380 10.34 16.30 24.57
CA GLY A 380 9.20 16.18 25.49
C GLY A 380 7.85 16.50 24.86
N ILE A 381 7.78 16.69 23.54
CA ILE A 381 6.55 17.02 22.82
C ILE A 381 5.71 15.76 22.63
N SER A 382 4.46 15.81 23.05
CA SER A 382 3.47 14.76 22.77
C SER A 382 2.74 15.05 21.47
N THR A 383 2.39 13.98 20.77
CA THR A 383 1.67 14.01 19.48
C THR A 383 0.46 13.10 19.54
N THR A 384 -0.46 13.26 18.60
CA THR A 384 -1.63 12.40 18.50
C THR A 384 -1.22 11.00 18.07
N ALA A 385 -1.54 9.99 18.88
CA ALA A 385 -1.46 8.59 18.49
C ALA A 385 -2.76 8.19 17.78
N PHE A 386 -2.71 8.10 16.45
CA PHE A 386 -3.82 7.67 15.62
C PHE A 386 -3.98 6.14 15.64
N PRO A 387 -5.13 5.61 15.21
CA PRO A 387 -5.28 4.17 14.95
C PRO A 387 -4.26 3.67 13.93
N VAL A 388 -3.90 2.39 14.06
CA VAL A 388 -3.06 1.70 13.08
C VAL A 388 -3.76 1.58 11.72
N GLU A 389 -2.99 1.52 10.63
CA GLU A 389 -3.54 1.62 9.27
C GLU A 389 -4.49 0.49 8.89
N THR A 390 -4.32 -0.72 9.45
CA THR A 390 -5.29 -1.82 9.27
C THR A 390 -6.68 -1.44 9.80
N MET A 391 -6.74 -0.78 10.97
CA MET A 391 -8.00 -0.30 11.54
C MET A 391 -8.61 0.81 10.68
N LEU A 392 -7.77 1.71 10.18
CA LEU A 392 -8.20 2.79 9.28
C LEU A 392 -8.75 2.23 7.96
N ALA A 393 -8.10 1.23 7.38
CA ALA A 393 -8.57 0.53 6.19
C ALA A 393 -9.94 -0.12 6.43
N CYS A 394 -10.14 -0.74 7.60
CA CYS A 394 -11.42 -1.33 8.00
C CYS A 394 -12.57 -0.32 8.09
N THR A 395 -12.29 0.99 8.04
CA THR A 395 -13.34 2.01 7.95
C THR A 395 -13.96 2.13 6.56
N TRP A 396 -13.26 1.70 5.51
CA TRP A 396 -13.67 1.87 4.11
C TRP A 396 -14.11 3.31 3.81
N ASN A 397 -13.36 4.30 4.32
CA ASN A 397 -13.76 5.70 4.30
C ASN A 397 -12.58 6.64 3.99
N THR A 398 -12.39 6.96 2.71
CA THR A 398 -11.32 7.86 2.26
C THR A 398 -11.45 9.27 2.83
N ASP A 399 -12.67 9.78 3.06
CA ASP A 399 -12.86 11.12 3.63
C ASP A 399 -12.36 11.20 5.07
N LEU A 400 -12.50 10.12 5.83
CA LEU A 400 -11.94 10.01 7.17
C LEU A 400 -10.41 9.98 7.14
N LEU A 401 -9.83 9.20 6.22
CA LEU A 401 -8.38 9.10 6.07
C LEU A 401 -7.76 10.43 5.61
N PHE A 402 -8.43 11.18 4.74
CA PHE A 402 -8.06 12.56 4.40
C PHE A 402 -7.98 13.45 5.64
N LYS A 403 -9.00 13.37 6.52
CA LYS A 403 -9.02 14.17 7.77
C LYS A 403 -7.89 13.78 8.71
N ILE A 404 -7.55 12.50 8.81
CA ILE A 404 -6.41 12.02 9.60
C ILE A 404 -5.10 12.57 9.03
N GLY A 405 -4.89 12.46 7.72
CA GLY A 405 -3.70 13.01 7.06
C GLY A 405 -3.55 14.52 7.29
N LYS A 406 -4.65 15.27 7.16
CA LYS A 406 -4.67 16.71 7.45
C LYS A 406 -4.34 17.02 8.92
N ALA A 407 -4.89 16.26 9.87
CA ALA A 407 -4.62 16.46 11.30
C ALA A 407 -3.14 16.23 11.63
N ALA A 408 -2.55 15.14 11.14
CA ALA A 408 -1.12 14.86 11.31
C ALA A 408 -0.24 15.95 10.67
N ALA A 409 -0.62 16.47 9.50
CA ALA A 409 0.12 17.54 8.86
C ALA A 409 0.08 18.87 9.62
N LEU A 410 -1.02 19.18 10.32
CA LEU A 410 -1.08 20.34 11.22
C LEU A 410 -0.10 20.18 12.39
N GLU A 411 0.04 18.97 12.96
CA GLU A 411 1.06 18.70 13.99
C GLU A 411 2.48 18.83 13.44
N CYS A 412 2.75 18.33 12.23
CA CYS A 412 4.04 18.52 11.56
C CYS A 412 4.37 20.01 11.40
N LYS A 413 3.41 20.79 10.92
CA LYS A 413 3.57 22.23 10.65
C LYS A 413 3.87 23.04 11.91
N GLU A 414 3.13 22.78 12.99
CA GLU A 414 3.35 23.43 14.30
C GLU A 414 4.77 23.14 14.83
N ASN A 415 5.33 21.99 14.48
CA ASN A 415 6.61 21.51 15.00
C ASN A 415 7.77 21.64 14.00
N ASN A 416 7.61 22.38 12.90
CA ASN A 416 8.63 22.56 11.85
C ASN A 416 9.14 21.24 11.24
N ILE A 417 8.23 20.27 11.07
CA ILE A 417 8.45 19.08 10.25
C ILE A 417 7.77 19.30 8.90
N TYR A 418 8.48 18.99 7.82
CA TYR A 418 8.02 19.25 6.45
C TYR A 418 7.75 17.97 5.66
N ILE A 419 8.24 16.83 6.15
CA ILE A 419 8.09 15.52 5.50
C ILE A 419 7.63 14.51 6.57
N TRP A 420 6.47 13.91 6.36
CA TRP A 420 5.97 12.83 7.22
C TRP A 420 6.15 11.48 6.54
N LEU A 421 6.78 10.54 7.25
CA LEU A 421 7.18 9.22 6.74
C LEU A 421 6.03 8.22 6.81
N ALA A 422 4.94 8.57 6.15
CA ALA A 422 3.66 7.87 6.08
C ALA A 422 2.94 8.21 4.76
N PRO A 423 1.95 7.42 4.32
CA PRO A 423 1.47 6.15 4.91
C PRO A 423 2.38 4.95 4.59
N ALA A 424 2.12 3.80 5.20
CA ALA A 424 2.75 2.54 4.81
C ALA A 424 1.71 1.57 4.19
N LEU A 425 2.04 0.92 3.07
CA LEU A 425 1.03 0.21 2.25
C LEU A 425 1.51 -1.09 1.57
N ASN A 426 2.50 -1.77 2.14
CA ASN A 426 2.86 -3.09 1.62
C ASN A 426 1.67 -4.06 1.80
N ILE A 427 1.38 -4.86 0.77
CA ILE A 427 0.24 -5.80 0.78
C ILE A 427 0.31 -6.78 1.96
N HIS A 428 -0.82 -7.10 2.59
CA HIS A 428 -0.92 -8.20 3.55
C HIS A 428 -0.83 -9.56 2.84
N ARG A 429 0.36 -9.90 2.34
CA ARG A 429 0.62 -11.16 1.63
C ARG A 429 0.36 -12.36 2.54
N SER A 430 0.80 -12.27 3.79
CA SER A 430 0.68 -13.33 4.79
C SER A 430 0.32 -12.72 6.15
N PRO A 431 -0.51 -13.39 6.97
CA PRO A 431 -0.74 -12.98 8.36
C PRO A 431 0.54 -12.92 9.20
N LEU A 432 1.62 -13.59 8.77
CA LEU A 432 2.90 -13.69 9.48
C LEU A 432 3.80 -12.47 9.33
N CYS A 433 3.43 -11.49 8.51
CA CYS A 433 4.21 -10.25 8.41
C CYS A 433 3.99 -9.40 9.67
N GLY A 434 5.05 -9.22 10.46
CA GLY A 434 4.99 -8.49 11.74
C GLY A 434 4.63 -7.00 11.62
N ARG A 435 4.64 -6.42 10.41
CA ARG A 435 4.26 -5.01 10.15
C ARG A 435 2.89 -4.83 9.51
N ASN A 436 2.08 -5.89 9.37
CA ASN A 436 0.73 -5.77 8.85
C ASN A 436 -0.09 -4.68 9.57
N PHE A 437 0.12 -4.46 10.87
CA PHE A 437 -0.61 -3.42 11.61
C PHE A 437 -0.50 -2.02 10.98
N GLU A 438 0.67 -1.67 10.44
CA GLU A 438 0.91 -0.40 9.76
C GLU A 438 0.79 -0.52 8.24
N TYR A 439 0.05 -1.49 7.73
CA TYR A 439 -0.35 -1.56 6.34
C TYR A 439 -1.88 -1.68 6.25
N PHE A 440 -2.44 -1.56 5.04
CA PHE A 440 -3.89 -1.44 4.87
C PHE A 440 -4.61 -2.77 4.65
N SER A 441 -4.20 -3.59 3.68
CA SER A 441 -5.04 -4.68 3.18
C SER A 441 -4.27 -5.71 2.35
N GLU A 442 -4.83 -6.91 2.21
CA GLU A 442 -4.47 -7.89 1.17
C GLU A 442 -4.83 -7.41 -0.25
N ASP A 443 -5.70 -6.41 -0.38
CA ASP A 443 -6.15 -5.85 -1.65
C ASP A 443 -5.38 -4.57 -2.05
N PRO A 444 -4.84 -4.50 -3.28
CA PRO A 444 -4.10 -3.33 -3.75
C PRO A 444 -4.96 -2.10 -3.99
N PHE A 445 -6.24 -2.27 -4.35
CA PHE A 445 -7.13 -1.13 -4.58
C PHE A 445 -7.44 -0.43 -3.25
N ILE A 446 -7.83 -1.17 -2.20
CA ILE A 446 -7.99 -0.62 -0.85
C ILE A 446 -6.70 0.08 -0.39
N SER A 447 -5.57 -0.61 -0.47
CA SER A 447 -4.29 -0.05 -0.04
C SER A 447 -3.94 1.24 -0.77
N GLY A 448 -4.14 1.28 -2.09
CA GLY A 448 -3.88 2.45 -2.93
C GLY A 448 -4.78 3.65 -2.62
N VAL A 449 -6.11 3.45 -2.58
CA VAL A 449 -7.05 4.58 -2.39
C VAL A 449 -7.05 5.11 -0.95
N MET A 450 -6.81 4.25 0.04
CA MET A 450 -6.67 4.64 1.44
C MET A 450 -5.39 5.46 1.66
N ALA A 451 -4.25 4.97 1.14
CA ALA A 451 -2.99 5.69 1.19
C ALA A 451 -3.08 7.04 0.45
N ALA A 452 -3.68 7.06 -0.74
CA ALA A 452 -3.90 8.29 -1.51
C ALA A 452 -4.68 9.35 -0.71
N ALA A 453 -5.73 8.95 0.00
CA ALA A 453 -6.52 9.88 0.81
C ALA A 453 -5.70 10.50 1.96
N ILE A 454 -4.87 9.71 2.66
CA ILE A 454 -3.95 10.24 3.68
C ILE A 454 -2.98 11.25 3.05
N ILE A 455 -2.37 10.90 1.90
CA ILE A 455 -1.42 11.76 1.18
C ILE A 455 -2.08 13.08 0.77
N GLU A 456 -3.29 13.03 0.21
CA GLU A 456 -4.09 14.22 -0.15
C GLU A 456 -4.33 15.11 1.08
N GLY A 457 -4.69 14.51 2.21
CA GLY A 457 -4.87 15.21 3.49
C GLY A 457 -3.59 15.91 3.96
N VAL A 458 -2.46 15.21 3.94
CA VAL A 458 -1.16 15.72 4.37
C VAL A 458 -0.71 16.88 3.48
N GLN A 459 -0.78 16.70 2.17
CA GLN A 459 -0.32 17.68 1.19
C GLN A 459 -1.23 18.90 1.10
N SER A 460 -2.49 18.80 1.53
CA SER A 460 -3.41 19.95 1.62
C SER A 460 -2.91 21.04 2.58
N GLU A 461 -2.02 20.70 3.52
CA GLU A 461 -1.44 21.63 4.49
C GLU A 461 -0.01 22.09 4.15
N GLY A 462 0.50 21.70 2.98
CA GLY A 462 1.85 22.02 2.52
C GLY A 462 2.95 21.13 3.14
N ILE A 463 2.58 20.00 3.73
CA ILE A 463 3.50 18.98 4.23
C ILE A 463 3.64 17.87 3.19
N ALA A 464 4.83 17.34 3.00
CA ALA A 464 5.05 16.21 2.11
C ALA A 464 4.75 14.89 2.80
N ALA A 465 4.02 13.99 2.13
CA ALA A 465 3.87 12.61 2.54
C ALA A 465 4.94 11.73 1.87
N THR A 466 5.23 10.56 2.46
CA THR A 466 6.20 9.59 1.94
C THR A 466 5.65 8.16 2.06
N PRO A 467 4.80 7.73 1.10
CA PRO A 467 4.39 6.32 0.97
C PRO A 467 5.57 5.34 1.00
N LYS A 468 5.43 4.26 1.77
CA LYS A 468 6.48 3.25 1.98
C LYS A 468 5.93 1.82 2.17
N HIS A 469 6.72 0.76 1.95
CA HIS A 469 8.09 0.75 1.44
C HIS A 469 8.07 0.17 0.03
N PHE A 470 8.55 0.93 -0.94
CA PHE A 470 8.50 0.61 -2.36
C PHE A 470 9.66 -0.33 -2.73
N ALA A 471 9.48 -1.64 -2.90
CA ALA A 471 8.25 -2.44 -2.81
C ALA A 471 8.51 -3.81 -2.16
N CYS A 472 7.47 -4.65 -2.08
CA CYS A 472 7.54 -6.06 -1.70
C CYS A 472 8.19 -6.36 -0.32
N ASN A 473 8.08 -5.44 0.64
CA ASN A 473 8.58 -5.62 2.01
C ASN A 473 7.53 -6.32 2.90
N ASN A 474 7.16 -7.55 2.52
CA ASN A 474 6.07 -8.30 3.15
C ASN A 474 6.58 -9.38 4.13
N LYS A 475 7.86 -9.35 4.48
CA LYS A 475 8.53 -10.28 5.41
C LYS A 475 9.59 -9.51 6.20
N GLU A 476 9.49 -9.53 7.53
CA GLU A 476 10.37 -8.76 8.39
C GLU A 476 11.69 -9.48 8.73
N THR A 477 11.65 -10.81 8.85
CA THR A 477 12.85 -11.62 9.09
C THR A 477 13.86 -11.41 7.96
N ASN A 478 15.06 -10.99 8.32
CA ASN A 478 16.16 -10.69 7.39
C ASN A 478 15.79 -9.68 6.28
N ARG A 479 14.86 -8.74 6.53
CA ARG A 479 14.35 -7.79 5.51
C ARG A 479 15.41 -6.97 4.76
N LYS A 480 16.65 -6.86 5.26
CA LYS A 480 17.76 -6.17 4.57
C LYS A 480 18.45 -7.02 3.50
N GLU A 481 18.33 -8.34 3.57
CA GLU A 481 18.97 -9.27 2.63
C GLU A 481 17.99 -10.28 2.01
N SER A 482 16.76 -10.37 2.52
CA SER A 482 15.74 -11.25 1.95
C SER A 482 15.38 -10.80 0.54
N ASP A 483 15.32 -11.74 -0.40
CA ASP A 483 14.88 -11.54 -1.77
C ASP A 483 13.42 -11.96 -1.95
N SER A 484 12.57 -11.02 -2.37
CA SER A 484 11.21 -11.29 -2.80
C SER A 484 11.24 -11.71 -4.26
N ILE A 485 11.06 -13.00 -4.52
CA ILE A 485 11.14 -13.61 -5.86
C ILE A 485 9.72 -13.79 -6.40
N LEU A 486 9.34 -13.02 -7.41
CA LEU A 486 7.97 -12.92 -7.91
C LEU A 486 7.89 -12.63 -9.41
N SER A 487 6.76 -12.95 -10.03
CA SER A 487 6.51 -12.62 -11.43
C SER A 487 6.34 -11.12 -11.66
N GLU A 488 6.62 -10.66 -12.87
CA GLU A 488 6.31 -9.27 -13.24
C GLU A 488 4.81 -9.01 -13.15
N ARG A 489 3.99 -10.00 -13.52
CA ARG A 489 2.54 -9.92 -13.37
C ARG A 489 2.10 -9.66 -11.94
N ALA A 490 2.53 -10.50 -10.99
CA ALA A 490 2.16 -10.33 -9.59
C ALA A 490 2.72 -9.02 -9.02
N LEU A 491 3.96 -8.64 -9.40
CA LEU A 491 4.54 -7.34 -9.05
C LEU A 491 3.59 -6.21 -9.44
N ARG A 492 3.16 -6.16 -10.72
CA ARG A 492 2.33 -5.10 -11.31
C ARG A 492 0.89 -5.11 -10.84
N GLU A 493 0.24 -6.27 -10.76
CA GLU A 493 -1.18 -6.38 -10.39
C GLU A 493 -1.41 -6.25 -8.88
N ILE A 494 -0.45 -6.65 -8.04
CA ILE A 494 -0.62 -6.74 -6.58
C ILE A 494 0.32 -5.78 -5.85
N TYR A 495 1.63 -6.00 -5.94
CA TYR A 495 2.56 -5.44 -4.95
C TYR A 495 2.93 -3.97 -5.17
N ILE A 496 2.82 -3.49 -6.41
CA ILE A 496 3.06 -2.09 -6.74
C ILE A 496 1.80 -1.37 -7.22
N ARG A 497 0.68 -2.08 -7.43
CA ARG A 497 -0.59 -1.47 -7.88
C ARG A 497 -1.10 -0.40 -6.93
N GLY A 498 -0.98 -0.62 -5.62
CA GLY A 498 -1.33 0.41 -4.63
C GLY A 498 -0.47 1.69 -4.75
N PHE A 499 0.81 1.55 -5.07
CA PHE A 499 1.72 2.67 -5.34
C PHE A 499 1.36 3.38 -6.65
N GLU A 500 1.03 2.63 -7.70
CA GLU A 500 0.56 3.21 -8.97
C GLU A 500 -0.68 4.09 -8.76
N ILE A 501 -1.68 3.56 -8.03
CA ILE A 501 -2.93 4.27 -7.72
C ILE A 501 -2.63 5.58 -7.01
N LEU A 502 -1.82 5.56 -5.95
CA LEU A 502 -1.53 6.80 -5.20
C LEU A 502 -0.62 7.76 -5.97
N VAL A 503 0.24 7.28 -6.88
CA VAL A 503 1.09 8.15 -7.72
C VAL A 503 0.22 8.92 -8.70
N LYS A 504 -0.67 8.20 -9.40
CA LYS A 504 -1.58 8.78 -10.41
C LYS A 504 -2.67 9.65 -9.79
N ARG A 505 -3.08 9.37 -8.53
CA ARG A 505 -4.15 10.10 -7.85
C ARG A 505 -3.66 11.26 -6.98
N ALA A 506 -2.71 10.99 -6.08
CA ALA A 506 -2.34 11.90 -5.00
C ALA A 506 -1.00 12.62 -5.22
N HIS A 507 -0.22 12.21 -6.22
CA HIS A 507 1.08 12.80 -6.58
C HIS A 507 1.97 13.05 -5.35
N PRO A 508 2.35 12.00 -4.59
CA PRO A 508 3.14 12.15 -3.39
C PRO A 508 4.46 12.88 -3.71
N LYS A 509 4.91 13.76 -2.82
CA LYS A 509 6.19 14.46 -3.02
C LYS A 509 7.40 13.56 -2.84
N LEU A 510 7.27 12.49 -2.05
CA LEU A 510 8.33 11.52 -1.82
C LEU A 510 7.78 10.09 -1.89
N ILE A 511 8.62 9.13 -2.27
CA ILE A 511 8.41 7.69 -2.09
C ILE A 511 9.65 7.13 -1.39
N MET A 512 9.46 6.21 -0.45
CA MET A 512 10.57 5.55 0.21
C MET A 512 10.71 4.10 -0.26
N THR A 513 11.90 3.73 -0.70
CA THR A 513 12.19 2.36 -1.11
C THR A 513 12.26 1.41 0.07
N SER A 514 12.09 0.11 -0.17
CA SER A 514 12.25 -0.91 0.85
C SER A 514 13.72 -1.26 1.15
N TYR A 515 13.92 -2.13 2.14
CA TYR A 515 15.22 -2.71 2.44
C TYR A 515 15.60 -3.90 1.55
N ASN A 516 14.59 -4.68 1.16
CA ASN A 516 14.75 -6.02 0.59
C ASN A 516 15.23 -5.99 -0.86
N LEU A 517 15.60 -7.18 -1.34
CA LEU A 517 15.79 -7.42 -2.76
C LEU A 517 14.45 -7.79 -3.40
N ILE A 518 14.31 -7.46 -4.67
CA ILE A 518 13.20 -7.85 -5.54
C ILE A 518 13.83 -8.48 -6.78
N ASN A 519 13.60 -9.78 -6.96
CA ASN A 519 14.20 -10.57 -8.04
C ASN A 519 15.73 -10.39 -8.17
N GLY A 520 16.42 -10.38 -7.02
CA GLY A 520 17.88 -10.33 -6.94
C GLY A 520 18.49 -8.92 -6.99
N MET A 521 17.68 -7.87 -7.11
CA MET A 521 18.13 -6.47 -7.10
C MET A 521 17.59 -5.75 -5.86
N ARG A 522 18.42 -4.96 -5.17
CA ARG A 522 17.91 -4.11 -4.08
C ARG A 522 16.91 -3.11 -4.64
N SER A 523 15.81 -2.88 -3.93
CA SER A 523 14.78 -1.95 -4.41
C SER A 523 15.32 -0.53 -4.65
N SER A 524 16.26 -0.07 -3.82
CA SER A 524 16.92 1.24 -3.98
C SER A 524 17.90 1.32 -5.15
N GLU A 525 18.37 0.19 -5.67
CA GLU A 525 19.33 0.09 -6.80
C GLU A 525 18.65 -0.37 -8.11
N SER A 526 17.33 -0.57 -8.10
CA SER A 526 16.61 -1.12 -9.24
C SER A 526 16.19 -0.01 -10.20
N GLY A 527 17.02 0.24 -11.23
CA GLY A 527 16.67 1.17 -12.30
C GLY A 527 15.40 0.78 -13.08
N GLU A 528 15.12 -0.52 -13.19
CA GLU A 528 13.86 -1.03 -13.77
C GLU A 528 12.64 -0.59 -12.94
N LEU A 529 12.74 -0.63 -11.61
CA LEU A 529 11.65 -0.25 -10.71
C LEU A 529 11.51 1.29 -10.61
N LEU A 530 12.61 1.98 -10.31
CA LEU A 530 12.60 3.40 -9.94
C LEU A 530 12.56 4.33 -11.15
N THR A 531 13.27 4.00 -12.22
CA THR A 531 13.28 4.83 -13.44
C THR A 531 12.35 4.26 -14.52
N GLY A 532 12.41 2.94 -14.76
CA GLY A 532 11.57 2.27 -15.75
C GLY A 532 10.09 2.39 -15.41
N ILE A 533 9.63 1.71 -14.36
CA ILE A 533 8.21 1.68 -13.98
C ILE A 533 7.79 3.03 -13.39
N LEU A 534 8.40 3.44 -12.27
CA LEU A 534 7.92 4.58 -11.49
C LEU A 534 7.97 5.91 -12.27
N ARG A 535 9.08 6.22 -12.95
CA ARG A 535 9.20 7.51 -13.68
C ARG A 535 8.71 7.43 -15.12
N ARG A 536 9.16 6.47 -15.93
CA ARG A 536 8.83 6.42 -17.36
C ARG A 536 7.43 5.91 -17.66
N GLU A 537 6.96 4.88 -16.97
CA GLU A 537 5.60 4.36 -17.19
C GLU A 537 4.54 5.17 -16.41
N TRP A 538 4.80 5.52 -15.14
CA TRP A 538 3.79 6.21 -14.32
C TRP A 538 3.90 7.73 -14.29
N GLY A 539 5.00 8.30 -14.79
CA GLY A 539 5.20 9.76 -14.81
C GLY A 539 5.47 10.36 -13.43
N TYR A 540 6.10 9.63 -12.51
CA TYR A 540 6.42 10.16 -11.19
C TYR A 540 7.51 11.24 -11.24
N GLU A 541 7.19 12.43 -10.73
CA GLU A 541 8.09 13.60 -10.71
C GLU A 541 8.66 13.92 -9.32
N GLY A 542 8.25 13.20 -8.28
CA GLY A 542 8.71 13.45 -6.91
C GLY A 542 10.09 12.88 -6.61
N LEU A 543 10.49 12.96 -5.34
CA LEU A 543 11.75 12.37 -4.85
C LEU A 543 11.56 10.92 -4.44
N VAL A 544 12.60 10.12 -4.62
CA VAL A 544 12.75 8.77 -4.07
C VAL A 544 13.82 8.83 -3.00
N ILE A 545 13.52 8.28 -1.83
CA ILE A 545 14.48 8.18 -0.73
C ILE A 545 14.66 6.72 -0.33
N THR A 546 15.81 6.39 0.25
CA THR A 546 16.02 5.07 0.83
C THR A 546 15.30 4.93 2.17
N ASP A 547 15.00 3.69 2.58
CA ASP A 547 14.80 3.40 4.00
C ASP A 547 16.13 3.61 4.78
N TRP A 548 16.05 3.70 6.10
CA TRP A 548 17.18 4.04 6.98
C TRP A 548 18.20 2.91 7.07
N THR A 549 19.45 3.15 6.69
CA THR A 549 20.53 2.16 6.90
C THR A 549 20.39 0.88 6.08
N ASN A 550 19.93 1.01 4.83
CA ASN A 550 19.98 -0.09 3.87
C ASN A 550 21.44 -0.50 3.53
N ASN A 551 21.57 -1.67 2.89
CA ASN A 551 22.86 -2.29 2.56
C ASN A 551 23.27 -2.06 1.09
N ALA A 552 22.67 -1.10 0.41
CA ALA A 552 22.96 -0.73 -0.98
C ALA A 552 24.21 0.16 -1.12
N ASP A 553 24.76 0.30 -2.32
CA ASP A 553 25.80 1.27 -2.69
C ASP A 553 25.18 2.58 -3.17
N HIS A 554 25.59 3.71 -2.58
CA HIS A 554 24.98 5.01 -2.83
C HIS A 554 25.10 5.48 -4.30
N TYR A 555 26.16 5.07 -4.99
CA TYR A 555 26.30 5.39 -6.40
C TYR A 555 25.32 4.59 -7.26
N LEU A 556 25.10 3.32 -6.95
CA LEU A 556 24.12 2.50 -7.67
C LEU A 556 22.68 2.98 -7.41
N GLU A 557 22.42 3.50 -6.21
CA GLU A 557 21.15 4.16 -5.87
C GLU A 557 20.90 5.39 -6.75
N LEU A 558 21.90 6.27 -6.88
CA LEU A 558 21.84 7.44 -7.76
C LEU A 558 21.56 7.02 -9.21
N LEU A 559 22.31 6.05 -9.74
CA LEU A 559 22.13 5.54 -11.11
C LEU A 559 20.75 4.90 -11.34
N ALA A 560 20.13 4.35 -10.31
CA ALA A 560 18.81 3.75 -10.40
C ALA A 560 17.67 4.80 -10.42
N GLY A 561 17.95 6.03 -9.97
CA GLY A 561 16.94 7.08 -9.76
C GLY A 561 16.42 7.15 -8.33
N ASN A 562 17.20 6.69 -7.34
CA ASN A 562 16.97 7.00 -5.93
C ASN A 562 17.71 8.29 -5.56
N ASP A 563 16.96 9.33 -5.21
CA ASP A 563 17.48 10.70 -5.14
C ASP A 563 18.23 10.99 -3.83
N VAL A 564 17.80 10.42 -2.69
CA VAL A 564 18.42 10.74 -1.39
C VAL A 564 18.60 9.51 -0.51
N ARG A 565 19.86 9.26 -0.12
CA ARG A 565 20.17 8.22 0.86
C ARG A 565 19.96 8.66 2.30
N MET A 566 19.28 7.81 3.06
CA MET A 566 18.98 7.95 4.49
C MET A 566 19.70 6.89 5.35
N PRO A 567 20.18 7.21 6.57
CA PRO A 567 20.34 8.52 7.20
C PRO A 567 21.67 9.20 6.86
N ASN A 568 21.92 10.33 7.54
CA ASN A 568 23.23 10.97 7.59
C ASN A 568 24.25 10.08 8.33
N TYR A 569 25.43 9.89 7.72
CA TYR A 569 26.59 9.23 8.32
C TYR A 569 27.74 10.22 8.56
N ALA A 570 28.77 9.80 9.30
CA ALA A 570 29.98 10.60 9.51
C ALA A 570 30.77 10.85 8.20
N ARG A 571 30.63 9.95 7.21
CA ARG A 571 31.23 10.05 5.88
C ARG A 571 30.14 9.96 4.82
N ASN A 572 30.17 10.84 3.82
CA ASN A 572 29.29 10.77 2.67
C ASN A 572 30.00 9.96 1.57
N PRO A 573 29.53 8.72 1.28
CA PRO A 573 30.22 7.83 0.33
C PRO A 573 30.19 8.36 -1.11
N LEU A 574 29.13 9.07 -1.50
CA LEU A 574 29.03 9.64 -2.85
C LEU A 574 30.01 10.81 -3.01
N LEU A 575 30.15 11.64 -1.99
CA LEU A 575 31.14 12.72 -1.99
C LEU A 575 32.58 12.18 -2.05
N GLU A 576 32.87 11.05 -1.39
CA GLU A 576 34.19 10.40 -1.49
C GLU A 576 34.46 9.90 -2.91
N LYS A 577 33.48 9.24 -3.55
CA LYS A 577 33.57 8.81 -4.95
C LYS A 577 33.73 9.99 -5.92
N PHE A 578 32.98 11.07 -5.72
CA PHE A 578 33.12 12.31 -6.51
C PHE A 578 34.53 12.89 -6.39
N LYS A 579 35.09 12.97 -5.17
CA LYS A 579 36.47 13.45 -4.95
C LYS A 579 37.54 12.55 -5.54
N ALA A 580 37.27 11.26 -5.64
CA ALA A 580 38.12 10.29 -6.31
C ALA A 580 38.02 10.34 -7.84
N GLY A 581 37.05 11.09 -8.41
CA GLY A 581 36.78 11.15 -9.84
C GLY A 581 36.03 9.93 -10.38
N GLU A 582 35.38 9.16 -9.50
CA GLU A 582 34.57 7.98 -9.86
C GLU A 582 33.13 8.33 -10.26
N VAL A 583 32.69 9.54 -9.91
CA VAL A 583 31.39 10.12 -10.28
C VAL A 583 31.65 11.52 -10.80
N SER A 584 31.06 11.87 -11.93
CA SER A 584 31.15 13.20 -12.52
C SER A 584 30.21 14.19 -11.82
N ARG A 585 30.14 15.43 -12.33
CA ARG A 585 29.14 16.41 -11.87
C ARG A 585 27.83 16.30 -12.67
N GLU A 586 27.92 15.74 -13.87
CA GLU A 586 26.76 15.54 -14.75
C GLU A 586 25.92 14.35 -14.25
N GLU A 587 26.59 13.30 -13.78
CA GLU A 587 26.03 12.24 -12.93
C GLU A 587 25.69 12.78 -11.54
#